data_AF-A0A0E3LAH6-F1
#
_entry.id   AF-A0A0E3LAH6-F1
#
_cell.length_a   1.000
_cell.length_b   1.000
_cell.length_c   1.000
_cell.angle_alpha   90.00
_cell.angle_beta   90.00
_cell.angle_gamma   90.00
#
_symmetry.space_group_name_H-M   'P 1'
#
loop_
_entity.id
_entity.type
_entity.pdbx_description
1 polymer ?
#
loop_
_entity_poly.entity_id
_entity_poly.type
_entity_poly.pdbx_seq_one_letter_code
_entity_poly.pdbx_strand_id
1 'polypeptide(L)'
;MACDEFESRMPRNNGKRIAEVFFDKKIIEQWGSGVRRMFKEAKAPGLPEPEIIEVGMRVRFIVHLAESIAVQPESKEIKGILDIPQQQAEIPPDS
;
A
#
# COMPACT_ATOMS: atom_id res chain seq x y z
N MET A 1 10.09 -4.38 -10.47
CA MET A 1 11.18 -3.99 -9.54
C MET A 1 11.40 -5.14 -8.56
N ALA A 2 12.65 -5.55 -8.32
CA ALA A 2 12.97 -6.60 -7.34
C ALA A 2 12.90 -6.07 -5.88
N CYS A 3 12.87 -6.97 -4.88
CA CYS A 3 12.75 -6.59 -3.46
C CYS A 3 13.86 -5.61 -3.01
N ASP A 4 15.12 -5.92 -3.31
CA ASP A 4 16.27 -5.10 -2.90
C ASP A 4 16.26 -3.72 -3.57
N GLU A 5 15.86 -3.67 -4.84
CA GLU A 5 15.72 -2.43 -5.59
C GLU A 5 14.62 -1.55 -4.98
N PHE A 6 13.49 -2.14 -4.60
CA PHE A 6 12.39 -1.44 -3.96
C PHE A 6 12.77 -0.85 -2.61
N GLU A 7 13.49 -1.61 -1.79
CA GLU A 7 13.98 -1.14 -0.49
C GLU A 7 14.94 0.04 -0.61
N SER A 8 15.83 0.01 -1.62
CA SER A 8 16.77 1.11 -1.87
C SER A 8 16.06 2.42 -2.22
N ARG A 9 14.87 2.33 -2.82
CA ARG A 9 14.07 3.46 -3.30
C ARG A 9 12.99 3.92 -2.31
N MET A 10 12.80 3.24 -1.19
CA MET A 10 11.81 3.63 -0.20
C MET A 10 12.12 5.02 0.40
N PRO A 11 11.19 5.98 0.32
CA PRO A 11 11.38 7.26 1.00
C PRO A 11 11.38 7.03 2.51
N ARG A 12 12.50 7.35 3.17
CA ARG A 12 12.69 7.13 4.62
C ARG A 12 11.68 7.90 5.51
N ASN A 13 11.00 8.92 4.97
CA ASN A 13 10.38 9.96 5.78
C ASN A 13 8.86 10.13 5.53
N ASN A 14 8.37 9.84 4.32
CA ASN A 14 7.10 10.42 3.85
C ASN A 14 5.83 9.71 4.38
N GLY A 15 5.95 8.50 4.94
CA GLY A 15 4.83 7.73 5.46
C GLY A 15 4.98 7.27 6.91
N LYS A 16 6.07 7.65 7.59
CA LYS A 16 6.45 7.06 8.88
C LYS A 16 5.38 7.24 9.96
N ARG A 17 4.83 8.45 10.10
CA ARG A 17 3.78 8.74 11.10
C ARG A 17 2.48 7.99 10.83
N ILE A 18 2.12 7.80 9.56
CA ILE A 18 0.94 7.00 9.17
C ILE A 18 1.17 5.54 9.54
N ALA A 19 2.36 5.01 9.21
CA ALA A 19 2.75 3.66 9.54
C ALA A 19 2.79 3.40 11.06
N GLU A 20 3.27 4.37 11.84
CA GLU A 20 3.28 4.30 13.31
C GLU A 20 1.87 4.05 13.85
N VAL A 21 0.85 4.78 13.37
CA VAL A 21 -0.55 4.56 13.79
C VAL A 21 -1.02 3.15 13.48
N PHE A 22 -0.77 2.63 12.26
CA PHE A 22 -1.18 1.27 11.90
C PHE A 22 -0.40 0.19 12.66
N PHE A 23 0.87 0.44 12.97
CA PHE A 23 1.71 -0.46 13.75
C PHE A 23 1.25 -0.53 15.21
N ASP A 24 0.91 0.62 15.81
CA ASP A 24 0.38 0.71 17.17
C ASP A 24 -0.95 -0.04 17.29
N LYS A 25 -1.79 0.05 16.24
CA LYS A 25 -3.05 -0.68 16.14
C LYS A 25 -2.89 -2.16 15.77
N LYS A 26 -1.65 -2.65 15.59
CA LYS A 26 -1.35 -4.04 15.20
C LYS A 26 -1.97 -4.47 13.87
N ILE A 27 -2.19 -3.51 12.98
CA ILE A 27 -2.71 -3.75 11.63
C ILE A 27 -1.56 -4.09 10.67
N ILE A 28 -0.39 -3.50 10.89
CA ILE A 28 0.82 -3.79 10.11
C ILE A 28 1.98 -4.19 11.02
N GLU A 29 2.95 -4.88 10.43
CA GLU A 29 4.26 -5.10 11.04
C GLU A 29 5.16 -3.86 10.94
N GLN A 30 6.36 -3.94 11.52
CA GLN A 30 7.32 -2.82 11.51
C GLN A 30 7.57 -2.36 10.06
N TRP A 31 7.68 -1.04 9.86
CA TRP A 31 7.91 -0.47 8.54
C TRP A 31 9.04 -1.18 7.78
N GLY A 32 8.77 -1.56 6.53
CA GLY A 32 9.72 -2.26 5.65
C GLY A 32 9.76 -3.78 5.78
N SER A 33 9.31 -4.37 6.90
CA SER A 33 9.34 -5.84 7.05
C SER A 33 8.36 -6.56 6.11
N GLY A 34 7.20 -5.96 5.85
CA GLY A 34 6.11 -6.59 5.08
C GLY A 34 6.48 -6.94 3.64
N VAL A 35 7.31 -6.11 3.03
CA VAL A 35 7.73 -6.29 1.64
C VAL A 35 8.67 -7.50 1.55
N ARG A 36 9.72 -7.55 2.38
CA ARG A 36 10.63 -8.70 2.45
C ARG A 36 9.86 -9.99 2.69
N ARG A 37 8.90 -9.94 3.62
CA ARG A 37 8.08 -11.08 3.98
C ARG A 37 7.23 -11.55 2.79
N MET A 38 6.58 -10.64 2.07
CA MET A 38 5.80 -10.96 0.87
C MET A 38 6.63 -11.70 -0.19
N PHE A 39 7.83 -11.19 -0.52
CA PHE A 39 8.71 -11.86 -1.49
C PHE A 39 9.17 -13.24 -0.99
N LYS A 40 9.54 -13.35 0.29
CA LYS A 40 9.91 -14.63 0.90
C LYS A 40 8.76 -15.64 0.87
N GLU A 41 7.55 -15.20 1.18
CA GLU A 41 6.35 -16.05 1.21
C GLU A 41 5.92 -16.48 -0.19
N ALA A 42 6.11 -15.66 -1.23
CA ALA A 42 5.90 -16.09 -2.62
C ALA A 42 6.93 -17.13 -3.07
N LYS A 43 8.18 -16.98 -2.64
CA LYS A 43 9.27 -17.91 -2.98
C LYS A 43 9.11 -19.30 -2.35
N ALA A 44 8.61 -19.38 -1.12
CA ALA A 44 8.49 -20.65 -0.39
C ALA A 44 7.67 -21.75 -1.14
N PRO A 45 6.49 -21.45 -1.71
CA PRO A 45 5.75 -22.36 -2.58
C PRO A 45 6.20 -22.36 -4.05
N GLY A 46 7.21 -21.56 -4.42
CA GLY A 46 7.68 -21.45 -5.81
C GLY A 46 6.77 -20.63 -6.73
N LEU A 47 6.01 -19.68 -6.17
CA LEU A 47 5.19 -18.77 -6.97
C LEU A 47 6.07 -17.74 -7.71
N PRO A 48 5.57 -17.16 -8.81
CA PRO A 48 6.24 -16.04 -9.45
C PRO A 48 6.48 -14.91 -8.45
N GLU A 49 7.61 -14.23 -8.57
CA GLU A 49 7.92 -13.10 -7.69
C GLU A 49 6.86 -12.00 -7.84
N PRO A 50 6.43 -11.37 -6.73
CA PRO A 50 5.57 -10.20 -6.80
C PRO A 50 6.20 -9.08 -7.62
N GLU A 51 5.39 -8.37 -8.39
CA GLU A 51 5.86 -7.26 -9.22
C GLU A 51 5.39 -5.93 -8.67
N ILE A 52 6.32 -4.98 -8.62
CA ILE A 52 6.03 -3.58 -8.26
C ILE A 52 6.36 -2.74 -9.50
N ILE A 53 5.33 -2.08 -10.03
CA ILE A 53 5.38 -1.31 -11.28
C ILE A 53 4.92 0.11 -11.01
N GLU A 54 5.76 1.09 -11.38
CA GLU A 54 5.39 2.50 -11.37
C GLU A 54 4.64 2.85 -12.67
N VAL A 55 3.42 3.38 -12.55
CA VAL A 55 2.56 3.78 -13.69
C VAL A 55 2.13 5.23 -13.49
N GLY A 56 2.88 6.17 -14.07
CA GLY A 56 2.69 7.60 -13.80
C GLY A 56 2.90 7.91 -12.31
N MET A 57 1.89 8.48 -11.66
CA MET A 57 1.90 8.77 -10.21
C MET A 57 1.37 7.63 -9.34
N ARG A 58 1.16 6.44 -9.92
CA ARG A 58 0.59 5.28 -9.24
C ARG A 58 1.64 4.18 -9.11
N VAL A 59 1.49 3.36 -8.08
CA VAL A 59 2.21 2.10 -7.95
C VAL A 59 1.21 0.96 -8.11
N ARG A 60 1.52 0.02 -8.99
CA ARG A 60 0.79 -1.24 -9.17
C ARG A 60 1.59 -2.36 -8.51
N PHE A 61 0.95 -3.06 -7.58
CA PHE A 61 1.47 -4.28 -6.98
C PHE A 61 0.74 -5.46 -7.60
N ILE A 62 1.49 -6.43 -8.13
CA ILE A 62 0.97 -7.67 -8.71
C ILE A 62 1.44 -8.81 -7.82
N VAL A 63 0.48 -9.57 -7.27
CA VAL A 63 0.73 -10.78 -6.49
C VAL A 63 0.07 -11.94 -7.22
N HIS A 64 0.85 -12.95 -7.52
CA HIS A 64 0.39 -14.13 -8.25
C HIS A 64 -0.22 -15.13 -7.27
N LEU A 65 -1.40 -15.63 -7.60
CA LEU A 65 -2.08 -16.68 -6.83
C LEU A 65 -1.65 -18.06 -7.33
N ALA A 66 -1.59 -19.04 -6.42
CA ALA A 66 -1.30 -20.42 -6.79
C ALA A 66 -2.37 -21.03 -7.71
N GLU A 67 -3.63 -20.66 -7.48
CA GLU A 67 -4.77 -21.07 -8.28
C GLU A 67 -5.53 -19.85 -8.77
N SER A 68 -6.05 -19.93 -10.00
CA SER A 68 -6.87 -18.86 -10.57
C SER A 68 -8.23 -18.80 -9.87
N ILE A 69 -8.58 -17.63 -9.37
CA ILE A 69 -9.89 -17.36 -8.76
C ILE A 69 -10.73 -16.59 -9.77
N ALA A 70 -11.92 -17.12 -10.10
CA ALA A 70 -12.87 -16.41 -10.94
C ALA A 70 -13.41 -15.18 -10.19
N VAL A 71 -13.01 -13.99 -10.64
CA VAL A 71 -13.52 -12.73 -10.09
C VAL A 71 -14.84 -12.40 -10.78
N GLN A 72 -15.93 -12.35 -10.03
CA GLN A 72 -17.16 -11.76 -10.54
C GLN A 72 -16.99 -10.24 -10.60
N PRO A 73 -17.40 -9.56 -11.68
CA PRO A 73 -17.27 -8.11 -11.82
C PRO A 73 -18.31 -7.40 -10.95
N GLU A 74 -18.19 -7.50 -9.63
CA GLU A 74 -18.86 -6.56 -8.73
C GLU A 74 -18.05 -5.27 -8.72
N SER A 75 -18.44 -4.37 -9.61
CA SER A 75 -17.97 -2.99 -9.65
C SER A 75 -18.48 -2.23 -8.42
N LYS A 76 -17.94 -2.52 -7.23
CA LYS A 76 -17.99 -1.55 -6.14
C LYS A 76 -16.99 -0.47 -6.51
N GLU A 77 -17.51 0.64 -6.99
CA GLU A 77 -16.77 1.89 -7.14
C GLU A 77 -16.00 2.13 -5.83
N ILE A 78 -14.68 1.98 -5.87
CA ILE A 78 -13.83 2.29 -4.73
C ILE A 78 -13.80 3.81 -4.66
N LYS A 79 -14.72 4.41 -3.88
CA LYS A 79 -14.60 5.81 -3.48
C LYS A 79 -13.27 5.94 -2.73
N GLY A 80 -12.26 6.44 -3.43
CA GLY A 80 -10.95 6.66 -2.84
C GLY A 80 -11.07 7.63 -1.67
N ILE A 81 -10.11 7.56 -0.74
CA ILE A 81 -9.95 8.42 0.45
C ILE A 81 -9.86 9.94 0.10
N LEU A 82 -9.97 10.32 -1.17
CA LEU A 82 -9.94 11.70 -1.65
C LEU A 82 -11.28 12.47 -1.47
N ASP A 83 -12.37 11.79 -1.14
CA ASP A 83 -13.66 12.44 -0.80
C ASP A 83 -13.70 12.89 0.68
N ILE A 84 -12.67 13.60 1.15
CA ILE A 84 -12.76 14.33 2.43
C ILE A 84 -13.63 15.56 2.15
N PRO A 85 -14.82 15.70 2.76
CA PRO A 85 -15.56 16.95 2.70
C PRO A 85 -14.63 18.05 3.23
N GLN A 86 -14.40 19.08 2.43
CA GLN A 86 -13.72 20.30 2.89
C GLN A 86 -14.61 20.90 3.97
N GLN A 87 -14.38 20.53 5.23
CA GLN A 87 -15.05 21.16 6.35
C GLN A 87 -14.41 22.54 6.48
N GLN A 88 -15.05 23.52 5.86
CA GLN A 88 -14.63 24.91 5.86
C GLN A 88 -14.58 25.37 7.30
N ALA A 89 -13.37 25.59 7.83
CA ALA A 89 -13.20 26.27 9.10
C ALA A 89 -13.68 27.70 8.87
N GLU A 90 -14.89 28.02 9.35
CA GLU A 90 -15.32 29.41 9.51
C GLU A 90 -14.34 30.07 10.49
N ILE A 91 -13.48 30.93 9.95
CA ILE A 91 -12.68 31.85 10.73
C ILE A 91 -13.69 32.83 11.35
N PRO A 92 -13.85 32.91 12.69
CA PRO A 92 -14.68 33.93 13.29
C PRO A 92 -14.13 35.30 12.88
N PRO A 93 -14.97 36.28 12.51
CA PRO A 93 -14.48 37.61 12.22
C PRO A 93 -13.79 38.17 13.46
N ASP A 94 -12.60 38.73 13.23
CA ASP A 94 -11.72 39.36 14.24
C ASP A 94 -12.49 40.07 15.35
N SER A 95 -12.09 39.79 16.60
CA SER A 95 -12.33 40.66 17.76
C SER A 95 -11.06 41.43 18.07
#